data_AF-A0A518FIM9-F1
#
_entry.id   AF-A0A518FIM9-F1
#
_cell.length_a   1.000
_cell.length_b   1.000
_cell.length_c   1.000
_cell.angle_alpha   90.00
_cell.angle_beta   90.00
_cell.angle_gamma   90.00
#
_symmetry.space_group_name_H-M   'P 1'
#
loop_
_entity.id
_entity.type
_entity.pdbx_description
1 polymer ?
#
loop_
_entity_poly.entity_id
_entity_poly.type
_entity_poly.pdbx_seq_one_letter_code
_entity_poly.pdbx_strand_id
1 'polypeptide(L)'
;MNLLQTQSMHLKAGIFCCLLLFVSPAFGQGVPPAPGCDQEPGQCLNTPACTSCVPDINYWVVSSRCCPQKSNCCCPCCEFDVYHSAEAGQVTEQSMESMLQSLDPNAPICIMVHGSLVKWEDVLLDSYNTYLWLKAAAPQKPLNVIFFSWPSDDTPTKIIPVDVHILGKRAEFNGHYLAQLIAALPPHHQISLLGHSHGARLVASTMHLIGGGSIQGISLSDCDIHICCHCRHFRIVFAAAAFNHNWLNPGERYGCGLNCTDCLVNLRNHKDRVLLLYPVLAPASRRALARTGFTWMDRRKLGEDTNRVNDIDVSDCVGAGHMFPNYYSHPEIAETIVPAIYFSN
;
A
#
# COMPACT_ATOMS: atom_id res chain seq x y z
N MET A 1 20.70 32.78 55.34
CA MET A 1 21.40 33.75 54.46
C MET A 1 22.52 33.02 53.76
N ASN A 2 22.50 33.07 52.42
CA ASN A 2 23.52 32.70 51.42
C ASN A 2 23.94 31.23 51.34
N LEU A 3 23.78 30.47 50.24
CA LEU A 3 23.88 30.65 48.77
C LEU A 3 25.12 29.91 48.23
N LEU A 4 24.91 29.31 47.04
CA LEU A 4 25.86 28.69 46.07
C LEU A 4 25.98 27.16 46.19
N GLN A 5 25.28 26.37 45.36
CA GLN A 5 25.37 26.16 43.88
C GLN A 5 26.18 24.90 43.56
N THR A 6 25.48 23.80 43.26
CA THR A 6 25.98 22.70 42.44
C THR A 6 24.97 22.46 41.33
N GLN A 7 25.35 22.84 40.11
CA GLN A 7 24.56 22.61 38.89
C GLN A 7 24.77 21.18 38.38
N SER A 8 23.64 20.56 38.04
CA SER A 8 23.50 19.26 37.38
C SER A 8 23.98 19.33 35.91
N MET A 9 24.70 18.30 35.49
CA MET A 9 25.17 18.11 34.12
C MET A 9 24.01 17.71 33.19
N HIS A 10 23.70 18.58 32.24
CA HIS A 10 22.93 18.24 31.05
C HIS A 10 23.82 17.52 30.02
N LEU A 11 23.53 16.26 29.73
CA LEU A 11 24.14 15.51 28.63
C LEU A 11 23.42 15.89 27.32
N LYS A 12 24.10 16.66 26.47
CA LYS A 12 23.64 17.03 25.13
C LYS A 12 23.84 15.86 24.17
N ALA A 13 22.76 15.43 23.50
CA ALA A 13 22.80 14.52 22.36
C ALA A 13 23.47 15.23 21.17
N GLY A 14 24.62 14.71 20.75
CA GLY A 14 25.40 15.20 19.62
C GLY A 14 24.99 14.55 18.30
N ILE A 15 24.74 15.40 17.32
CA ILE A 15 24.55 15.14 15.89
C ILE A 15 25.84 14.54 15.29
N PHE A 16 25.75 13.47 14.51
CA PHE A 16 26.81 12.98 13.61
C PHE A 16 26.15 12.50 12.32
N CYS A 17 26.15 13.25 11.21
CA CYS A 17 27.23 13.68 10.30
C CYS A 17 27.53 12.64 9.19
N CYS A 18 27.41 13.17 7.97
CA CYS A 18 27.67 12.67 6.62
C CYS A 18 28.79 11.64 6.47
N LEU A 19 28.57 10.65 5.60
CA LEU A 19 29.60 10.08 4.72
C LEU A 19 28.91 9.55 3.44
N LEU A 20 28.92 10.39 2.40
CA LEU A 20 28.58 10.04 1.01
C LEU A 20 29.88 9.62 0.32
N LEU A 21 30.00 8.36 -0.07
CA LEU A 21 31.09 7.90 -0.94
C LEU A 21 30.50 7.52 -2.31
N PHE A 22 31.07 8.18 -3.32
CA PHE A 22 30.87 7.92 -4.75
C PHE A 22 31.36 6.52 -5.12
N VAL A 23 30.53 5.74 -5.83
CA VAL A 23 30.99 4.62 -6.65
C VAL A 23 30.14 4.60 -7.93
N SER A 24 30.79 4.78 -9.08
CA SER A 24 30.22 4.62 -10.42
C SER A 24 30.14 3.15 -10.83
N PRO A 25 29.25 2.77 -11.77
CA PRO A 25 28.79 1.39 -11.94
C PRO A 25 29.61 0.60 -12.97
N ALA A 26 29.54 -0.73 -12.87
CA ALA A 26 29.94 -1.63 -13.95
C ALA A 26 28.85 -2.70 -14.17
N PHE A 27 28.25 -2.62 -15.35
CA PHE A 27 27.57 -3.64 -16.17
C PHE A 27 26.48 -4.55 -15.54
N GLY A 28 25.28 -4.44 -16.11
CA GLY A 28 24.21 -5.44 -16.06
C GLY A 28 23.18 -5.14 -17.14
N GLN A 29 22.81 -6.15 -17.92
CA GLN A 29 22.19 -6.08 -19.26
C GLN A 29 20.78 -5.46 -19.30
N GLY A 30 20.44 -4.92 -20.48
CA GLY A 30 19.35 -3.97 -20.72
C GLY A 30 17.93 -4.46 -20.41
N VAL A 31 17.26 -3.67 -19.57
CA VAL A 31 15.80 -3.49 -19.52
C VAL A 31 15.48 -2.33 -20.48
N PRO A 32 14.41 -2.39 -21.30
CA PRO A 32 14.05 -1.25 -22.14
C PRO A 32 13.87 0.01 -21.27
N PRO A 33 14.49 1.15 -21.63
CA PRO A 33 14.34 2.38 -20.88
C PRO A 33 12.89 2.85 -20.97
N ALA A 34 12.39 3.43 -19.88
CA ALA A 34 11.20 4.28 -19.94
C ALA A 34 11.45 5.38 -21.00
N PRO A 35 10.44 5.77 -21.80
CA PRO A 35 10.60 6.83 -22.80
C PRO A 35 11.19 8.09 -22.13
N GLY A 36 12.30 8.57 -22.70
CA GLY A 36 13.09 9.66 -22.13
C GLY A 36 12.32 10.98 -22.13
N CYS A 37 12.39 11.69 -21.00
CA CYS A 37 11.86 13.04 -20.84
C CYS A 37 12.75 14.09 -21.52
N ASP A 38 12.84 14.03 -22.85
CA ASP A 38 13.43 15.10 -23.65
C ASP A 38 12.33 15.73 -24.51
N GLN A 39 11.44 16.49 -23.88
CA GLN A 39 10.67 17.52 -24.57
C GLN A 39 10.98 18.87 -23.94
N GLU A 40 11.57 19.76 -24.74
CA GLU A 40 11.66 21.17 -24.42
C GLU A 40 10.27 21.72 -24.06
N PRO A 41 10.17 22.73 -23.18
CA PRO A 41 8.89 23.30 -22.77
C PRO A 41 8.18 23.94 -23.98
N GLY A 42 7.31 23.15 -24.62
CA GLY A 42 6.45 23.59 -25.69
C GLY A 42 5.51 24.68 -25.21
N GLN A 43 5.51 25.81 -25.93
CA GLN A 43 4.63 26.94 -25.67
C GLN A 43 3.15 26.51 -25.65
N CYS A 44 2.43 26.98 -24.63
CA CYS A 44 0.99 26.76 -24.47
C CYS A 44 0.23 27.30 -25.69
N LEU A 45 -0.22 26.41 -26.57
CA LEU A 45 -1.24 26.72 -27.56
C LEU A 45 -2.58 26.84 -26.82
N ASN A 46 -3.19 28.02 -26.91
CA ASN A 46 -4.52 28.31 -26.38
C ASN A 46 -5.57 27.33 -26.94
N THR A 47 -5.96 26.34 -26.13
CA THR A 47 -7.15 25.52 -26.38
C THR A 47 -8.41 26.22 -25.87
N PRO A 48 -9.56 26.04 -26.53
CA PRO A 48 -10.82 26.67 -26.13
C PRO A 48 -11.24 26.17 -24.74
N ALA A 49 -11.87 27.05 -23.96
CA ALA A 49 -12.31 26.86 -22.58
C ALA A 49 -12.82 25.44 -22.26
N CYS A 50 -11.99 24.65 -21.59
CA CYS A 50 -12.41 23.43 -20.91
C CYS A 50 -12.99 23.84 -19.55
N THR A 51 -14.28 24.16 -19.51
CA THR A 51 -15.02 24.22 -18.25
C THR A 51 -15.10 22.80 -17.67
N SER A 52 -14.08 22.45 -16.88
CA SER A 52 -14.17 21.60 -15.69
C SER A 52 -15.04 20.35 -15.81
N CYS A 53 -14.55 19.29 -16.47
CA CYS A 53 -15.03 17.93 -16.24
C CYS A 53 -14.38 17.38 -14.97
N VAL A 54 -14.74 17.90 -13.78
CA VAL A 54 -14.38 17.21 -12.53
C VAL A 54 -15.15 15.89 -12.55
N PRO A 55 -14.48 14.72 -12.49
CA PRO A 55 -15.18 13.45 -12.46
C PRO A 55 -16.09 13.42 -11.24
N ASP A 56 -17.32 12.90 -11.40
CA ASP A 56 -18.23 12.69 -10.28
C ASP A 56 -17.49 11.90 -9.19
N ILE A 57 -17.43 12.48 -7.98
CA ILE A 57 -16.66 11.94 -6.87
C ILE A 57 -17.48 10.83 -6.23
N ASN A 58 -17.00 9.59 -6.34
CA ASN A 58 -17.69 8.42 -5.80
C ASN A 58 -16.68 7.36 -5.34
N TYR A 59 -16.31 7.42 -4.07
CA TYR A 59 -15.50 6.41 -3.40
C TYR A 59 -16.01 6.16 -1.98
N TRP A 60 -15.57 5.04 -1.42
CA TRP A 60 -15.91 4.61 -0.07
C TRP A 60 -14.67 4.56 0.81
N VAL A 61 -14.83 4.82 2.10
CA VAL A 61 -13.80 4.57 3.12
C VAL A 61 -14.36 3.55 4.11
N VAL A 62 -13.68 2.42 4.27
CA VAL A 62 -14.04 1.37 5.24
C VAL A 62 -12.95 1.34 6.29
N SER A 63 -13.31 1.47 7.56
CA SER A 63 -12.38 1.65 8.66
C SER A 63 -12.44 0.50 9.65
N SER A 64 -11.26 -0.08 9.94
CA SER A 64 -11.03 -1.01 11.06
C SER A 64 -10.40 -0.32 12.27
N ARG A 65 -10.39 1.03 12.33
CA ARG A 65 -9.73 1.80 13.40
C ARG A 65 -10.27 1.48 14.79
N CYS A 66 -11.58 1.21 14.89
CA CYS A 66 -12.25 0.84 16.13
C CYS A 66 -12.14 -0.66 16.45
N CYS A 67 -11.56 -1.46 15.56
CA CYS A 67 -11.43 -2.90 15.76
C CYS A 67 -10.34 -3.27 16.78
N PRO A 68 -10.48 -4.42 17.47
CA PRO A 68 -9.38 -5.00 18.24
C PRO A 68 -8.12 -5.20 17.40
N GLN A 69 -6.94 -4.90 17.94
CA GLN A 69 -5.66 -5.01 17.21
C GLN A 69 -4.87 -6.28 17.56
N LYS A 70 -5.53 -7.19 18.26
CA LYS A 70 -5.09 -8.52 18.67
C LYS A 70 -6.34 -9.31 19.06
N SER A 71 -6.33 -10.61 18.83
CA SER A 71 -7.40 -11.50 19.26
C SER A 71 -6.82 -12.71 19.98
N ASN A 72 -7.45 -13.10 21.09
CA ASN A 72 -7.23 -14.41 21.72
C ASN A 72 -8.27 -15.44 21.23
N CYS A 73 -9.26 -15.00 20.45
CA CYS A 73 -10.28 -15.85 19.83
C CYS A 73 -9.80 -16.34 18.46
N CYS A 74 -10.34 -17.48 18.04
CA CYS A 74 -10.06 -18.09 16.72
C CYS A 74 -10.42 -17.17 15.55
N CYS A 75 -11.37 -16.24 15.72
CA CYS A 75 -11.69 -15.25 14.70
C CYS A 75 -11.75 -13.81 15.24
N PRO A 76 -11.07 -12.83 14.60
CA PRO A 76 -11.22 -11.43 14.95
C PRO A 76 -12.60 -10.92 14.50
N CYS A 77 -13.53 -10.63 15.41
CA CYS A 77 -14.79 -9.98 15.06
C CYS A 77 -14.65 -8.46 15.13
N CYS A 78 -15.17 -7.76 14.13
CA CYS A 78 -15.31 -6.32 14.15
C CYS A 78 -16.43 -5.84 13.22
N GLU A 79 -17.12 -4.79 13.62
CA GLU A 79 -17.99 -4.02 12.74
C GLU A 79 -17.21 -2.84 12.18
N PHE A 80 -17.27 -2.62 10.86
CA PHE A 80 -16.54 -1.54 10.21
C PHE A 80 -17.32 -0.24 10.26
N ASP A 81 -16.62 0.87 10.50
CA ASP A 81 -17.16 2.20 10.20
C ASP A 81 -17.04 2.42 8.69
N VAL A 82 -18.16 2.76 8.03
CA VAL A 82 -18.22 2.93 6.58
C VAL A 82 -18.60 4.37 6.25
N TYR A 83 -17.90 4.97 5.31
CA TYR A 83 -18.12 6.35 4.88
C TYR A 83 -18.19 6.43 3.36
N HIS A 84 -19.04 7.31 2.84
CA HIS A 84 -19.19 7.59 1.41
C HIS A 84 -18.79 9.02 1.09
N SER A 85 -18.13 9.23 -0.05
CA SER A 85 -17.77 10.56 -0.54
C SER A 85 -18.97 11.29 -1.16
N ALA A 86 -19.16 12.56 -0.82
CA ALA A 86 -20.08 13.49 -1.46
C ALA A 86 -19.37 14.38 -2.51
N GLU A 87 -20.14 15.15 -3.29
CA GLU A 87 -19.70 15.99 -4.42
C GLU A 87 -18.56 16.99 -4.12
N ALA A 88 -18.24 17.25 -2.84
CA ALA A 88 -17.16 18.14 -2.40
C ALA A 88 -15.95 17.41 -1.78
N GLY A 89 -15.85 16.08 -1.92
CA GLY A 89 -14.83 15.26 -1.25
C GLY A 89 -15.04 15.10 0.26
N GLN A 90 -16.11 15.70 0.80
CA GLN A 90 -16.57 15.42 2.17
C GLN A 90 -17.04 13.97 2.26
N VAL A 91 -16.81 13.33 3.39
CA VAL A 91 -17.32 11.97 3.62
C VAL A 91 -18.40 11.99 4.69
N THR A 92 -19.44 11.18 4.50
CA THR A 92 -20.51 10.98 5.48
C THR A 92 -20.57 9.52 5.87
N GLU A 93 -20.83 9.24 7.15
CA GLU A 93 -21.06 7.89 7.64
C GLU A 93 -22.26 7.24 6.95
N GLN A 94 -22.12 5.97 6.61
CA GLN A 94 -23.07 5.15 5.88
C GLN A 94 -22.99 3.70 6.38
N SER A 95 -23.89 2.83 5.91
CA SER A 95 -23.84 1.41 6.25
C SER A 95 -23.02 0.60 5.23
N MET A 96 -22.51 -0.55 5.69
CA MET A 96 -21.94 -1.58 4.80
C MET A 96 -22.93 -2.00 3.72
N GLU A 97 -24.21 -2.13 4.06
CA GLU A 97 -25.27 -2.49 3.11
C GLU A 97 -25.40 -1.44 1.98
N SER A 98 -25.41 -0.15 2.34
CA SER A 98 -25.46 0.96 1.38
C SER A 98 -24.26 0.93 0.42
N MET A 99 -23.06 0.68 0.96
CA MET A 99 -21.86 0.50 0.13
C MET A 99 -22.04 -0.64 -0.87
N LEU A 100 -22.41 -1.84 -0.39
CA LEU A 100 -22.54 -3.03 -1.23
C LEU A 100 -23.58 -2.87 -2.34
N GLN A 101 -24.70 -2.18 -2.06
CA GLN A 101 -25.76 -1.92 -3.04
C GLN A 101 -25.38 -0.86 -4.09
N SER A 102 -24.43 0.02 -3.77
CA SER A 102 -24.00 1.12 -4.65
C SER A 102 -22.92 0.73 -5.67
N LEU A 103 -22.26 -0.43 -5.49
CA LEU A 103 -21.16 -0.86 -6.36
C LEU A 103 -21.67 -1.11 -7.78
N ASP A 104 -21.00 -0.52 -8.78
CA ASP A 104 -21.29 -0.82 -10.18
C ASP A 104 -20.93 -2.29 -10.47
N PRO A 105 -21.90 -3.17 -10.79
CA PRO A 105 -21.67 -4.60 -10.97
C PRO A 105 -20.74 -4.94 -12.13
N ASN A 106 -20.54 -4.01 -13.07
CA ASN A 106 -19.67 -4.21 -14.24
C ASN A 106 -18.26 -3.63 -14.04
N ALA A 107 -18.00 -2.97 -12.91
CA ALA A 107 -16.72 -2.35 -12.63
C ALA A 107 -15.86 -3.24 -11.70
N PRO A 108 -14.53 -3.31 -11.92
CA PRO A 108 -13.63 -3.87 -10.93
C PRO A 108 -13.65 -3.04 -9.65
N ILE A 109 -13.23 -3.65 -8.54
CA ILE A 109 -13.07 -2.98 -7.25
C ILE A 109 -11.58 -2.75 -7.00
N CYS A 110 -11.19 -1.50 -6.76
CA CYS A 110 -9.87 -1.16 -6.25
C CYS A 110 -9.95 -0.86 -4.76
N ILE A 111 -9.25 -1.65 -3.94
CA ILE A 111 -9.09 -1.37 -2.52
C ILE A 111 -7.69 -0.80 -2.28
N MET A 112 -7.60 0.47 -1.87
CA MET A 112 -6.36 1.11 -1.46
C MET A 112 -6.18 1.01 0.05
N VAL A 113 -4.98 0.64 0.48
CA VAL A 113 -4.61 0.51 1.90
C VAL A 113 -3.43 1.43 2.21
N HIS A 114 -3.64 2.37 3.13
CA HIS A 114 -2.61 3.34 3.52
C HIS A 114 -1.50 2.73 4.41
N GLY A 115 -0.38 3.45 4.50
CA GLY A 115 0.78 3.09 5.32
C GLY A 115 0.59 3.34 6.82
N SER A 116 1.72 3.50 7.52
CA SER A 116 1.75 3.86 8.93
C SER A 116 1.85 5.35 9.17
N LEU A 117 1.52 5.78 10.38
CA LEU A 117 1.55 7.17 10.83
C LEU A 117 0.57 8.07 10.05
N VAL A 118 -0.53 7.50 9.58
CA VAL A 118 -1.57 8.20 8.81
C VAL A 118 -2.72 8.53 9.75
N LYS A 119 -3.01 9.82 9.93
CA LYS A 119 -4.16 10.28 10.73
C LYS A 119 -5.44 10.24 9.92
N TRP A 120 -6.58 10.42 10.59
CA TRP A 120 -7.87 10.40 9.92
C TRP A 120 -7.99 11.49 8.85
N GLU A 121 -7.55 12.71 9.15
CA GLU A 121 -7.55 13.81 8.20
C GLU A 121 -6.72 13.51 6.93
N ASP A 122 -5.58 12.83 7.11
CA ASP A 122 -4.72 12.40 6.00
C ASP A 122 -5.39 11.29 5.20
N VAL A 123 -6.11 10.35 5.84
CA VAL A 123 -6.90 9.33 5.13
C VAL A 123 -7.91 9.99 4.19
N LEU A 124 -8.64 11.01 4.66
CA LEU A 124 -9.66 11.67 3.84
C LEU A 124 -9.04 12.42 2.65
N LEU A 125 -7.97 13.17 2.91
CA LEU A 125 -7.25 13.92 1.88
C LEU A 125 -6.61 12.99 0.84
N ASP A 126 -5.90 11.97 1.29
CA ASP A 126 -5.24 11.01 0.41
C ASP A 126 -6.28 10.20 -0.37
N SER A 127 -7.41 9.83 0.24
CA SER A 127 -8.49 9.12 -0.47
C SER A 127 -9.01 9.93 -1.66
N TYR A 128 -9.30 11.21 -1.43
CA TYR A 128 -9.75 12.13 -2.48
C TYR A 128 -8.73 12.25 -3.62
N ASN A 129 -7.46 12.54 -3.28
CA ASN A 129 -6.42 12.72 -4.28
C ASN A 129 -6.12 11.43 -5.06
N THR A 130 -6.14 10.29 -4.37
CA THR A 130 -5.93 8.98 -4.99
C THR A 130 -7.07 8.61 -5.93
N TYR A 131 -8.31 8.90 -5.54
CA TYR A 131 -9.47 8.67 -6.40
C TYR A 131 -9.33 9.46 -7.71
N LEU A 132 -9.02 10.76 -7.62
CA LEU A 132 -8.79 11.60 -8.79
C LEU A 132 -7.62 11.10 -9.65
N TRP A 133 -6.51 10.72 -9.02
CA TRP A 133 -5.33 10.18 -9.69
C TRP A 133 -5.64 8.90 -10.46
N LEU A 134 -6.36 7.94 -9.86
CA LEU A 134 -6.78 6.70 -10.53
C LEU A 134 -7.79 6.98 -11.65
N LYS A 135 -8.78 7.84 -11.43
CA LYS A 135 -9.80 8.18 -12.43
C LYS A 135 -9.22 8.95 -13.61
N ALA A 136 -8.26 9.84 -13.38
CA ALA A 136 -7.57 10.58 -14.44
C ALA A 136 -6.77 9.64 -15.37
N ALA A 137 -6.22 8.55 -14.83
CA ALA A 137 -5.44 7.56 -15.60
C ALA A 137 -6.28 6.77 -16.61
N ALA A 138 -7.57 6.57 -16.32
CA ALA A 138 -8.50 5.89 -17.22
C ALA A 138 -9.92 6.49 -17.14
N PRO A 139 -10.15 7.71 -17.66
CA PRO A 139 -11.38 8.46 -17.43
C PRO A 139 -12.64 7.76 -17.90
N GLN A 140 -12.53 6.95 -18.95
CA GLN A 140 -13.64 6.24 -19.59
C GLN A 140 -13.89 4.84 -19.01
N LYS A 141 -13.07 4.38 -18.05
CA LYS A 141 -13.24 3.06 -17.43
C LYS A 141 -13.94 3.20 -16.08
N PRO A 142 -14.97 2.38 -15.82
CA PRO A 142 -15.61 2.36 -14.51
C PRO A 142 -14.68 1.71 -13.49
N LEU A 143 -14.72 2.17 -12.24
CA LEU A 143 -13.94 1.63 -11.13
C LEU A 143 -14.66 1.92 -9.82
N ASN A 144 -14.97 0.88 -9.06
CA ASN A 144 -15.40 1.04 -7.68
C ASN A 144 -14.15 1.23 -6.81
N VAL A 145 -14.04 2.34 -6.07
CA VAL A 145 -12.86 2.63 -5.24
C VAL A 145 -13.23 2.58 -3.76
N ILE A 146 -12.47 1.77 -3.01
CA ILE A 146 -12.60 1.61 -1.56
C ILE A 146 -11.26 1.93 -0.91
N PHE A 147 -11.25 2.79 0.09
CA PHE A 147 -10.09 3.06 0.93
C PHE A 147 -10.24 2.30 2.23
N PHE A 148 -9.31 1.39 2.51
CA PHE A 148 -9.29 0.65 3.76
C PHE A 148 -8.39 1.34 4.77
N SER A 149 -9.00 1.83 5.85
CA SER A 149 -8.35 2.57 6.92
C SER A 149 -8.15 1.69 8.15
N TRP A 150 -6.95 1.72 8.73
CA TRP A 150 -6.59 0.95 9.93
C TRP A 150 -5.91 1.85 10.97
N PRO A 151 -5.88 1.49 12.27
CA PRO A 151 -5.39 2.38 13.31
C PRO A 151 -3.86 2.45 13.29
N SER A 152 -3.34 3.34 12.43
CA SER A 152 -1.92 3.41 12.06
C SER A 152 -1.20 4.66 12.57
N ASP A 153 -1.95 5.62 13.11
CA ASP A 153 -1.50 6.93 13.61
C ASP A 153 -0.84 6.89 14.99
N ASP A 154 -1.08 5.84 15.75
CA ASP A 154 -0.58 5.72 17.11
C ASP A 154 0.92 5.37 17.16
N THR A 155 1.67 6.11 17.98
CA THR A 155 3.08 5.87 18.33
C THR A 155 3.18 5.57 19.83
N PRO A 156 2.86 4.34 20.26
CA PRO A 156 2.62 4.03 21.67
C PRO A 156 3.87 4.20 22.54
N THR A 157 5.07 4.00 21.98
CA THR A 157 6.32 4.06 22.74
C THR A 157 7.12 5.34 22.50
N LYS A 158 6.85 6.06 21.40
CA LYS A 158 7.64 7.20 20.88
C LYS A 158 9.09 6.82 20.55
N ILE A 159 9.39 5.52 20.47
CA ILE A 159 10.68 4.98 20.07
C ILE A 159 10.49 4.44 18.65
N ILE A 160 10.91 5.23 17.66
CA ILE A 160 10.56 4.99 16.24
C ILE A 160 10.80 3.54 15.78
N PRO A 161 11.95 2.88 16.02
CA PRO A 161 12.13 1.48 15.60
C PRO A 161 11.12 0.52 16.25
N VAL A 162 10.78 0.75 17.52
CA VAL A 162 9.82 -0.08 18.27
C VAL A 162 8.41 0.16 17.74
N ASP A 163 8.02 1.42 17.53
CA ASP A 163 6.70 1.77 17.00
C ASP A 163 6.53 1.26 15.56
N VAL A 164 7.55 1.36 14.70
CA VAL A 164 7.54 0.78 13.35
C VAL A 164 7.31 -0.73 13.40
N HIS A 165 7.95 -1.44 14.34
CA HIS A 165 7.73 -2.88 14.50
C HIS A 165 6.32 -3.21 15.00
N ILE A 166 5.80 -2.45 15.97
CA ILE A 166 4.43 -2.61 16.49
C ILE A 166 3.41 -2.38 15.37
N LEU A 167 3.54 -1.27 14.64
CA LEU A 167 2.68 -0.94 13.51
C LEU A 167 2.80 -1.99 12.40
N GLY A 168 3.98 -2.55 12.18
CA GLY A 168 4.19 -3.65 11.26
C GLY A 168 3.42 -4.93 11.62
N LYS A 169 3.35 -5.29 12.91
CA LYS A 169 2.53 -6.41 13.40
C LYS A 169 1.03 -6.08 13.35
N ARG A 170 0.68 -4.83 13.64
CA ARG A 170 -0.70 -4.34 13.59
C ARG A 170 -1.24 -4.36 12.15
N ALA A 171 -0.46 -3.87 11.18
CA ALA A 171 -0.77 -3.96 9.76
C ALA A 171 -1.01 -5.40 9.32
N GLU A 172 -0.14 -6.32 9.75
CA GLU A 172 -0.29 -7.74 9.48
C GLU A 172 -1.60 -8.30 10.06
N PHE A 173 -1.94 -7.97 11.32
CA PHE A 173 -3.19 -8.40 11.94
C PHE A 173 -4.43 -7.89 11.19
N ASN A 174 -4.40 -6.64 10.71
CA ASN A 174 -5.51 -6.07 9.93
C ASN A 174 -5.71 -6.76 8.57
N GLY A 175 -4.82 -7.65 8.15
CA GLY A 175 -5.07 -8.53 7.02
C GLY A 175 -6.30 -9.44 7.21
N HIS A 176 -6.63 -9.80 8.46
CA HIS A 176 -7.88 -10.52 8.76
C HIS A 176 -9.12 -9.69 8.46
N TYR A 177 -9.10 -8.41 8.85
CA TYR A 177 -10.20 -7.49 8.61
C TYR A 177 -10.38 -7.16 7.13
N LEU A 178 -9.28 -6.98 6.39
CA LEU A 178 -9.39 -6.78 4.94
C LEU A 178 -9.90 -8.06 4.25
N ALA A 179 -9.52 -9.25 4.70
CA ALA A 179 -10.09 -10.50 4.18
C ALA A 179 -11.60 -10.62 4.48
N GLN A 180 -12.06 -10.20 5.66
CA GLN A 180 -13.49 -10.12 6.01
C GLN A 180 -14.24 -9.16 5.11
N LEU A 181 -13.69 -7.97 4.85
CA LEU A 181 -14.25 -7.02 3.90
C LEU A 181 -14.37 -7.67 2.51
N ILE A 182 -13.30 -8.29 2.01
CA ILE A 182 -13.30 -8.98 0.71
C ILE A 182 -14.36 -10.09 0.65
N ALA A 183 -14.54 -10.85 1.72
CA ALA A 183 -15.56 -11.89 1.82
C ALA A 183 -16.99 -11.33 1.78
N ALA A 184 -17.21 -10.11 2.28
CA ALA A 184 -18.50 -9.43 2.22
C ALA A 184 -18.81 -8.81 0.84
N LEU A 185 -17.79 -8.53 0.02
CA LEU A 185 -17.97 -7.98 -1.32
C LEU A 185 -18.60 -9.01 -2.29
N PRO A 186 -19.40 -8.57 -3.28
CA PRO A 186 -20.03 -9.51 -4.22
C PRO A 186 -18.98 -10.35 -4.98
N PRO A 187 -19.19 -11.67 -5.13
CA PRO A 187 -18.14 -12.61 -5.52
C PRO A 187 -17.64 -12.44 -6.97
N HIS A 188 -18.43 -11.81 -7.84
CA HIS A 188 -18.13 -11.68 -9.27
C HIS A 188 -17.16 -10.55 -9.61
N HIS A 189 -16.90 -9.61 -8.68
CA HIS A 189 -15.96 -8.52 -8.97
C HIS A 189 -14.52 -9.01 -8.97
N GLN A 190 -13.78 -8.55 -10.00
CA GLN A 190 -12.34 -8.53 -9.99
C GLN A 190 -11.85 -7.51 -8.95
N ILE A 191 -10.82 -7.85 -8.16
CA ILE A 191 -10.30 -6.98 -7.10
C ILE A 191 -8.84 -6.63 -7.34
N SER A 192 -8.54 -5.34 -7.45
CA SER A 192 -7.17 -4.85 -7.32
C SER A 192 -6.89 -4.33 -5.92
N LEU A 193 -5.75 -4.68 -5.35
CA LEU A 193 -5.29 -4.20 -4.03
C LEU A 193 -4.09 -3.27 -4.21
N LEU A 194 -4.22 -2.01 -3.81
CA LEU A 194 -3.15 -1.02 -3.82
C LEU A 194 -2.65 -0.79 -2.39
N GLY A 195 -1.51 -1.38 -2.04
CA GLY A 195 -0.93 -1.24 -0.70
C GLY A 195 0.23 -0.25 -0.68
N HIS A 196 0.17 0.75 0.21
CA HIS A 196 1.27 1.68 0.46
C HIS A 196 2.03 1.35 1.74
N SER A 197 3.37 1.28 1.71
CA SER A 197 4.21 1.09 2.90
C SER A 197 3.78 -0.11 3.76
N HIS A 198 3.38 0.06 5.02
CA HIS A 198 2.79 -1.01 5.83
C HIS A 198 1.41 -1.47 5.35
N GLY A 199 0.67 -0.66 4.60
CA GLY A 199 -0.52 -1.12 3.86
C GLY A 199 -0.18 -2.19 2.83
N ALA A 200 1.01 -2.16 2.21
CA ALA A 200 1.49 -3.27 1.38
C ALA A 200 1.69 -4.56 2.19
N ARG A 201 2.15 -4.43 3.43
CA ARG A 201 2.28 -5.57 4.36
C ARG A 201 0.90 -6.13 4.75
N LEU A 202 -0.07 -5.26 4.99
CA LEU A 202 -1.47 -5.64 5.25
C LEU A 202 -2.07 -6.38 4.05
N VAL A 203 -1.89 -5.87 2.83
CA VAL A 203 -2.32 -6.54 1.59
C VAL A 203 -1.62 -7.89 1.43
N ALA A 204 -0.30 -7.98 1.64
CA ALA A 204 0.42 -9.25 1.57
C ALA A 204 -0.07 -10.27 2.61
N SER A 205 -0.36 -9.81 3.83
CA SER A 205 -0.97 -10.61 4.91
C SER A 205 -2.36 -11.12 4.52
N THR A 206 -3.20 -10.26 3.95
CA THR A 206 -4.54 -10.59 3.45
C THR A 206 -4.47 -11.66 2.36
N MET A 207 -3.58 -11.49 1.39
CA MET A 207 -3.45 -12.46 0.29
C MET A 207 -2.81 -13.76 0.77
N HIS A 208 -1.93 -13.71 1.77
CA HIS A 208 -1.42 -14.92 2.42
C HIS A 208 -2.55 -15.73 3.06
N LEU A 209 -3.47 -15.05 3.78
CA LEU A 209 -4.67 -15.64 4.37
C LEU A 209 -5.60 -16.24 3.31
N ILE A 210 -5.92 -15.47 2.26
CA ILE A 210 -6.76 -15.93 1.13
C ILE A 210 -6.11 -17.14 0.43
N GLY A 211 -4.78 -17.15 0.32
CA GLY A 211 -4.01 -18.25 -0.25
C GLY A 211 -3.91 -19.52 0.60
N GLY A 212 -4.59 -19.57 1.75
CA GLY A 212 -4.60 -20.72 2.67
C GLY A 212 -3.52 -20.67 3.76
N GLY A 213 -2.84 -19.54 3.91
CA GLY A 213 -1.88 -19.30 4.98
C GLY A 213 -2.52 -18.93 6.32
N SER A 214 -1.68 -18.64 7.31
CA SER A 214 -2.12 -18.16 8.62
C SER A 214 -1.30 -16.96 9.08
N ILE A 215 -1.96 -16.05 9.78
CA ILE A 215 -1.36 -14.82 10.29
C ILE A 215 -1.57 -14.79 11.79
N GLN A 216 -0.45 -14.73 12.51
CA GLN A 216 -0.42 -14.79 13.99
C GLN A 216 -1.15 -16.04 14.53
N GLY A 217 -1.04 -17.16 13.82
CA GLY A 217 -1.63 -18.43 14.20
C GLY A 217 -3.11 -18.60 13.86
N ILE A 218 -3.72 -17.63 13.17
CA ILE A 218 -5.13 -17.67 12.76
C ILE A 218 -5.21 -17.77 11.23
N SER A 219 -6.01 -18.70 10.71
CA SER A 219 -6.35 -18.82 9.28
C SER A 219 -7.80 -18.39 9.03
N LEU A 220 -8.17 -18.15 7.76
CA LEU A 220 -9.58 -17.85 7.42
C LEU A 220 -10.50 -19.06 7.62
N SER A 221 -9.98 -20.28 7.48
CA SER A 221 -10.74 -21.50 7.77
C SER A 221 -11.12 -21.62 9.23
N ASP A 222 -10.30 -21.10 10.16
CA ASP A 222 -10.64 -21.08 11.60
C ASP A 222 -11.80 -20.11 11.92
N CYS A 223 -12.13 -19.24 10.95
CA CYS A 223 -13.19 -18.24 11.00
C CYS A 223 -14.44 -18.64 10.20
N ASP A 224 -14.47 -19.83 9.58
CA ASP A 224 -15.48 -20.20 8.57
C ASP A 224 -15.61 -19.19 7.40
N ILE A 225 -14.51 -18.48 7.09
CA ILE A 225 -14.44 -17.55 5.96
C ILE A 225 -13.82 -18.27 4.77
N HIS A 226 -14.56 -18.30 3.67
CA HIS A 226 -14.12 -18.92 2.42
C HIS A 226 -14.15 -17.93 1.27
N ILE A 227 -12.98 -17.69 0.66
CA ILE A 227 -12.83 -16.87 -0.54
C ILE A 227 -12.30 -17.79 -1.66
N CYS A 228 -13.10 -18.00 -2.70
CA CYS A 228 -12.75 -18.90 -3.80
C CYS A 228 -11.71 -18.26 -4.74
N CYS A 229 -10.46 -18.72 -4.66
CA CYS A 229 -9.36 -18.23 -5.50
C CYS A 229 -9.47 -18.57 -6.99
N HIS A 230 -10.34 -19.52 -7.36
CA HIS A 230 -10.60 -19.86 -8.76
C HIS A 230 -11.82 -19.12 -9.33
N CYS A 231 -12.63 -18.53 -8.47
CA CYS A 231 -13.85 -17.83 -8.84
C CYS A 231 -13.63 -16.31 -8.92
N ARG A 232 -12.51 -15.82 -8.37
CA ARG A 232 -12.23 -14.39 -8.23
C ARG A 232 -10.79 -14.08 -8.62
N HIS A 233 -10.64 -12.98 -9.34
CA HIS A 233 -9.37 -12.49 -9.84
C HIS A 233 -8.81 -11.40 -8.94
N PHE A 234 -7.54 -11.56 -8.53
CA PHE A 234 -6.84 -10.58 -7.70
C PHE A 234 -5.61 -10.04 -8.39
N ARG A 235 -5.48 -8.72 -8.46
CA ARG A 235 -4.26 -8.03 -8.89
C ARG A 235 -3.75 -7.14 -7.76
N ILE A 236 -2.45 -6.95 -7.68
CA ILE A 236 -1.83 -6.22 -6.58
C ILE A 236 -0.90 -5.15 -7.14
N VAL A 237 -0.93 -3.98 -6.54
CA VAL A 237 0.06 -2.93 -6.72
C VAL A 237 0.64 -2.60 -5.34
N PHE A 238 1.95 -2.62 -5.23
CA PHE A 238 2.66 -2.17 -4.05
C PHE A 238 3.40 -0.88 -4.32
N ALA A 239 3.13 0.14 -3.50
CA ALA A 239 3.87 1.38 -3.44
C ALA A 239 4.66 1.43 -2.13
N ALA A 240 5.96 1.76 -2.17
CA ALA A 240 6.79 1.87 -0.98
C ALA A 240 6.77 0.64 -0.03
N ALA A 241 6.50 -0.56 -0.54
CA ALA A 241 6.37 -1.83 0.20
C ALA A 241 7.40 -2.00 1.34
N ALA A 242 6.94 -1.79 2.57
CA ALA A 242 7.76 -1.83 3.78
C ALA A 242 7.73 -3.23 4.39
N PHE A 243 8.24 -4.22 3.67
CA PHE A 243 8.49 -5.58 4.19
C PHE A 243 9.65 -6.23 3.44
N ASN A 244 10.24 -7.31 3.96
CA ASN A 244 11.43 -7.90 3.34
C ASN A 244 11.13 -8.42 1.93
N HIS A 245 12.06 -8.18 1.00
CA HIS A 245 11.91 -8.60 -0.40
C HIS A 245 11.64 -10.11 -0.57
N ASN A 246 12.10 -10.95 0.36
CA ASN A 246 11.94 -12.40 0.28
C ASN A 246 10.64 -12.93 0.90
N TRP A 247 9.83 -12.10 1.59
CA TRP A 247 8.68 -12.60 2.36
C TRP A 247 7.56 -13.20 1.52
N LEU A 248 7.50 -12.92 0.22
CA LEU A 248 6.54 -13.52 -0.71
C LEU A 248 7.03 -14.84 -1.33
N ASN A 249 8.29 -15.23 -1.12
CA ASN A 249 8.75 -16.50 -1.67
C ASN A 249 8.03 -17.68 -0.97
N PRO A 250 7.86 -18.83 -1.64
CA PRO A 250 7.25 -20.00 -1.04
C PRO A 250 7.94 -20.41 0.28
N GLY A 251 7.14 -20.71 1.29
CA GLY A 251 7.61 -21.07 2.64
C GLY A 251 8.10 -19.90 3.51
N GLU A 252 8.08 -18.66 3.00
CA GLU A 252 8.39 -17.48 3.80
C GLU A 252 7.09 -16.87 4.38
N ARG A 253 7.22 -15.73 5.09
CA ARG A 253 6.15 -15.14 5.91
C ARG A 253 4.80 -14.98 5.21
N TYR A 254 4.81 -14.60 3.93
CA TYR A 254 3.63 -14.42 3.08
C TYR A 254 3.67 -15.36 1.88
N GLY A 255 4.28 -16.54 2.02
CA GLY A 255 4.56 -17.46 0.91
C GLY A 255 3.33 -17.99 0.17
N CYS A 256 2.15 -17.99 0.81
CA CYS A 256 0.87 -18.30 0.15
C CYS A 256 0.25 -17.11 -0.60
N GLY A 257 0.81 -15.90 -0.51
CA GLY A 257 0.20 -14.68 -1.04
C GLY A 257 0.02 -14.65 -2.56
N LEU A 258 0.81 -15.45 -3.29
CA LEU A 258 0.70 -15.55 -4.74
C LEU A 258 -0.26 -16.66 -5.21
N ASN A 259 -0.76 -17.52 -4.31
CA ASN A 259 -1.63 -18.64 -4.68
C ASN A 259 -2.90 -18.17 -5.41
N CYS A 260 -3.41 -17.00 -5.05
CA CYS A 260 -4.65 -16.43 -5.57
C CYS A 260 -4.44 -15.10 -6.31
N THR A 261 -3.20 -14.76 -6.64
CA THR A 261 -2.83 -13.48 -7.26
C THR A 261 -2.52 -13.69 -8.74
N ASP A 262 -3.24 -13.02 -9.63
CA ASP A 262 -3.01 -13.09 -11.07
C ASP A 262 -1.78 -12.28 -11.48
N CYS A 263 -1.60 -11.10 -10.89
CA CYS A 263 -0.50 -10.20 -11.17
C CYS A 263 -0.18 -9.34 -9.94
N LEU A 264 1.11 -9.14 -9.69
CA LEU A 264 1.64 -8.25 -8.66
C LEU A 264 2.65 -7.30 -9.29
N VAL A 265 2.38 -6.01 -9.17
CA VAL A 265 3.28 -4.92 -9.56
C VAL A 265 3.90 -4.31 -8.30
N ASN A 266 5.22 -4.36 -8.20
CA ASN A 266 5.98 -3.66 -7.18
C ASN A 266 6.57 -2.37 -7.78
N LEU A 267 6.08 -1.22 -7.33
CA LEU A 267 6.65 0.08 -7.66
C LEU A 267 7.94 0.24 -6.87
N ARG A 268 9.05 -0.08 -7.51
CA ARG A 268 10.38 -0.09 -6.93
C ARG A 268 10.92 1.34 -6.90
N ASN A 269 11.29 1.82 -5.72
CA ASN A 269 12.02 3.06 -5.52
C ASN A 269 13.33 2.79 -4.76
N HIS A 270 14.46 2.72 -5.46
CA HIS A 270 15.77 2.52 -4.86
C HIS A 270 16.33 3.79 -4.17
N LYS A 271 15.71 4.95 -4.38
CA LYS A 271 16.07 6.25 -3.76
C LYS A 271 15.30 6.56 -2.47
N ASP A 272 14.29 5.77 -2.12
CA ASP A 272 13.46 5.95 -0.90
C ASP A 272 14.33 5.95 0.39
N ARG A 273 14.34 7.09 1.09
CA ARG A 273 15.18 7.31 2.28
C ARG A 273 14.65 6.59 3.53
N VAL A 274 13.34 6.41 3.65
CA VAL A 274 12.75 5.70 4.79
C VAL A 274 13.10 4.21 4.67
N LEU A 275 12.92 3.64 3.47
CA LEU A 275 13.22 2.23 3.23
C LEU A 275 14.72 1.91 3.23
N LEU A 276 15.59 2.91 3.03
CA LEU A 276 17.04 2.74 3.24
C LEU A 276 17.34 2.31 4.69
N LEU A 277 16.63 2.91 5.65
CA LEU A 277 16.83 2.66 7.08
C LEU A 277 16.04 1.44 7.58
N TYR A 278 15.23 0.81 6.73
CA TYR A 278 14.37 -0.31 7.11
C TYR A 278 15.09 -1.46 7.85
N PRO A 279 16.29 -1.92 7.45
CA PRO A 279 17.03 -2.95 8.19
C PRO A 279 17.45 -2.51 9.61
N VAL A 280 17.61 -1.21 9.84
CA VAL A 280 17.94 -0.62 11.15
C VAL A 280 16.66 -0.47 11.99
N LEU A 281 15.55 -0.11 11.35
CA LEU A 281 14.27 0.13 12.01
C LEU A 281 13.56 -1.15 12.47
N ALA A 282 13.91 -2.32 11.91
CA ALA A 282 13.31 -3.60 12.27
C ALA A 282 14.39 -4.69 12.37
N PRO A 283 14.92 -4.98 13.58
CA PRO A 283 15.91 -6.05 13.79
C PRO A 283 15.40 -7.39 13.24
N ALA A 284 16.23 -8.13 12.51
CA ALA A 284 15.90 -9.30 11.69
C ALA A 284 15.21 -9.04 10.34
N SER A 285 14.88 -7.78 10.02
CA SER A 285 14.45 -7.40 8.67
C SER A 285 15.63 -7.31 7.71
N ARG A 286 15.39 -7.72 6.46
CA ARG A 286 16.31 -7.58 5.35
C ARG A 286 16.00 -6.29 4.60
N ARG A 287 16.50 -6.15 3.38
CA ARG A 287 16.17 -5.02 2.51
C ARG A 287 14.68 -5.04 2.16
N ALA A 288 14.05 -3.86 2.15
CA ALA A 288 12.65 -3.70 1.80
C ALA A 288 12.39 -4.06 0.32
N LEU A 289 11.22 -4.65 0.04
CA LEU A 289 10.80 -5.04 -1.31
C LEU A 289 10.77 -3.84 -2.25
N ALA A 290 10.14 -2.72 -1.86
CA ALA A 290 10.07 -1.57 -2.76
C ALA A 290 11.43 -0.89 -2.98
N ARG A 291 12.42 -1.07 -2.12
CA ARG A 291 13.77 -0.56 -2.38
C ARG A 291 14.58 -1.48 -3.30
N THR A 292 14.41 -2.79 -3.13
CA THR A 292 15.28 -3.81 -3.75
C THR A 292 14.70 -4.37 -5.05
N GLY A 293 13.39 -4.52 -5.12
CA GLY A 293 12.70 -5.38 -6.08
C GLY A 293 12.86 -6.87 -5.75
N PHE A 294 12.27 -7.71 -6.61
CA PHE A 294 12.49 -9.15 -6.58
C PHE A 294 13.86 -9.48 -7.15
N THR A 295 14.75 -9.98 -6.29
CA THR A 295 16.11 -10.35 -6.70
C THR A 295 16.11 -11.61 -7.57
N TRP A 296 17.23 -11.89 -8.23
CA TRP A 296 17.41 -13.15 -8.96
C TRP A 296 17.15 -14.39 -8.09
N MET A 297 17.56 -14.36 -6.81
CA MET A 297 17.29 -15.46 -5.88
C MET A 297 15.81 -15.60 -5.55
N ASP A 298 15.08 -14.49 -5.44
CA ASP A 298 13.63 -14.52 -5.22
C ASP A 298 12.93 -15.10 -6.45
N ARG A 299 13.26 -14.60 -7.65
CA ARG A 299 12.71 -15.11 -8.92
C ARG A 299 12.97 -16.61 -9.11
N ARG A 300 14.17 -17.08 -8.74
CA ARG A 300 14.47 -18.53 -8.74
C ARG A 300 13.62 -19.32 -7.74
N LYS A 301 13.35 -18.78 -6.55
CA LYS A 301 12.49 -19.42 -5.54
C LYS A 301 11.02 -19.41 -5.94
N LEU A 302 10.58 -18.37 -6.63
CA LEU A 302 9.20 -18.22 -7.10
C LEU A 302 8.84 -19.22 -8.22
N GLY A 303 9.82 -19.70 -8.99
CA GLY A 303 9.56 -20.65 -10.07
C GLY A 303 8.61 -20.05 -11.11
N GLU A 304 7.52 -20.75 -11.43
CA GLU A 304 6.53 -20.29 -12.42
C GLU A 304 5.82 -18.99 -12.00
N ASP A 305 5.75 -18.71 -10.70
CA ASP A 305 5.14 -17.50 -10.16
C ASP A 305 5.91 -16.24 -10.54
N THR A 306 7.17 -16.38 -10.99
CA THR A 306 7.97 -15.24 -11.44
C THR A 306 7.31 -14.47 -12.57
N ASN A 307 6.45 -15.10 -13.38
CA ASN A 307 5.76 -14.48 -14.51
C ASN A 307 4.62 -13.55 -14.04
N ARG A 308 4.21 -13.67 -12.78
CA ARG A 308 3.14 -12.89 -12.18
C ARG A 308 3.66 -11.70 -11.36
N VAL A 309 4.97 -11.62 -11.10
CA VAL A 309 5.58 -10.54 -10.32
C VAL A 309 6.43 -9.61 -11.19
N ASN A 310 6.10 -8.33 -11.14
CA ASN A 310 6.71 -7.30 -11.97
C ASN A 310 7.28 -6.19 -11.09
N ASP A 311 8.52 -5.78 -11.34
CA ASP A 311 9.11 -4.59 -10.73
C ASP A 311 9.05 -3.45 -11.75
N ILE A 312 8.48 -2.32 -11.36
CA ILE A 312 8.48 -1.10 -12.16
C ILE A 312 9.29 -0.06 -11.39
N ASP A 313 10.39 0.41 -11.96
CA ASP A 313 11.23 1.41 -11.30
C ASP A 313 10.60 2.80 -11.43
N VAL A 314 10.24 3.39 -10.28
CA VAL A 314 9.65 4.73 -10.17
C VAL A 314 10.59 5.71 -9.45
N SER A 315 11.88 5.34 -9.31
CA SER A 315 12.84 6.11 -8.51
C SER A 315 13.09 7.51 -9.06
N ASP A 316 13.01 7.70 -10.38
CA ASP A 316 13.22 9.01 -11.00
C ASP A 316 12.02 9.94 -10.84
N CYS A 317 10.80 9.40 -10.82
CA CYS A 317 9.58 10.15 -10.51
C CYS A 317 9.52 10.50 -9.02
N VAL A 318 9.56 9.47 -8.15
CA VAL A 318 9.30 9.61 -6.70
C VAL A 318 10.52 10.17 -5.94
N GLY A 319 11.73 9.98 -6.47
CA GLY A 319 12.97 10.42 -5.86
C GLY A 319 13.15 9.84 -4.45
N ALA A 320 13.49 10.70 -3.49
CA ALA A 320 13.70 10.30 -2.09
C ALA A 320 12.40 10.10 -1.30
N GLY A 321 11.23 10.29 -1.93
CA GLY A 321 9.92 10.25 -1.30
C GLY A 321 9.50 8.86 -0.82
N HIS A 322 8.76 8.84 0.29
CA HIS A 322 8.16 7.63 0.87
C HIS A 322 6.65 7.76 1.04
N MET A 323 6.16 8.98 1.29
CA MET A 323 4.75 9.22 1.60
C MET A 323 3.91 9.00 0.35
N PHE A 324 2.66 8.55 0.53
CA PHE A 324 1.79 8.26 -0.61
C PHE A 324 1.56 9.46 -1.56
N PRO A 325 1.51 10.72 -1.08
CA PRO A 325 1.51 11.90 -1.94
C PRO A 325 2.67 11.99 -2.92
N ASN A 326 3.84 11.40 -2.61
CA ASN A 326 4.97 11.35 -3.54
C ASN A 326 4.74 10.39 -4.72
N TYR A 327 3.70 9.55 -4.68
CA TYR A 327 3.32 8.64 -5.75
C TYR A 327 2.15 9.21 -6.55
N TYR A 328 1.06 9.60 -5.90
CA TYR A 328 -0.11 10.11 -6.62
C TYR A 328 0.10 11.51 -7.23
N SER A 329 1.19 12.22 -6.89
CA SER A 329 1.57 13.46 -7.58
C SER A 329 2.11 13.23 -9.00
N HIS A 330 2.29 11.97 -9.40
CA HIS A 330 2.84 11.55 -10.69
C HIS A 330 1.79 10.77 -11.50
N PRO A 331 1.08 11.43 -12.45
CA PRO A 331 0.11 10.76 -13.32
C PRO A 331 0.68 9.57 -14.08
N GLU A 332 1.95 9.63 -14.48
CA GLU A 332 2.64 8.57 -15.22
C GLU A 332 2.70 7.24 -14.45
N ILE A 333 2.75 7.30 -13.11
CA ILE A 333 2.68 6.10 -12.27
C ILE A 333 1.28 5.50 -12.34
N ALA A 334 0.23 6.32 -12.33
CA ALA A 334 -1.16 5.88 -12.45
C ALA A 334 -1.39 5.15 -13.77
N GLU A 335 -0.99 5.78 -14.87
CA GLU A 335 -1.08 5.26 -16.23
C GLU A 335 -0.42 3.89 -16.35
N THR A 336 0.77 3.76 -15.75
CA THR A 336 1.53 2.52 -15.77
C THR A 336 0.84 1.38 -15.02
N ILE A 337 0.10 1.68 -13.95
CA ILE A 337 -0.61 0.65 -13.15
C ILE A 337 -2.05 0.42 -13.59
N VAL A 338 -2.55 1.13 -14.62
CA VAL A 338 -3.92 0.93 -15.15
C VAL A 338 -4.21 -0.54 -15.44
N PRO A 339 -3.33 -1.32 -16.10
CA PRO A 339 -3.59 -2.75 -16.32
C PRO A 339 -3.82 -3.53 -15.03
N ALA A 340 -3.06 -3.23 -13.97
CA ALA A 340 -3.20 -3.91 -12.69
C ALA A 340 -4.48 -3.50 -11.94
N ILE A 341 -4.85 -2.22 -11.98
CA ILE A 341 -6.00 -1.68 -11.25
C ILE A 341 -7.34 -1.96 -11.97
N TYR A 342 -7.38 -1.73 -13.28
CA TYR A 342 -8.61 -1.80 -14.09
C TYR A 342 -8.81 -3.14 -14.79
N PHE A 343 -7.90 -4.11 -14.60
CA PHE A 343 -7.94 -5.40 -15.28
C PHE A 343 -7.95 -5.32 -16.81
N SER A 344 -7.43 -4.23 -17.37
CA SER A 344 -7.29 -4.08 -18.82
C SER A 344 -5.96 -4.63 -19.32
N ASN A 345 -5.96 -5.21 -20.51
CA ASN A 345 -4.76 -5.61 -21.23
C ASN A 345 -4.19 -4.48 -22.07
#